data_AF-A0A9P7WX11-F1
#
_entry.id   AF-A0A9P7WX11-F1
#
_cell.length_a   1.000
_cell.length_b   1.000
_cell.length_c   1.000
_cell.angle_alpha   90.00
_cell.angle_beta   90.00
_cell.angle_gamma   90.00
#
_symmetry.space_group_name_H-M   'P 1'
#
loop_
_entity.id
_entity.type
_entity.pdbx_description
1 polymer ?
#
loop_
_entity_poly.entity_id
_entity_poly.type
_entity_poly.pdbx_seq_one_letter_code
_entity_poly.pdbx_strand_id
1 'polypeptide(L)'
;MPGLGYLTSSAHDAPQLSCIKYSHTVTVTGVPKNPVEPNALPYPRLDIRKLIADEKQLSLYVQAVHKMRVVPENENEVRSWFKISGIHGLPYESWDKAASPGTNIGYCEHMTTLFPTWHRPYMALYEQILHDHALRIANSYEVDKHLWQDAAFKLRAPYWDWASEAIPPPEVIELEHLEIIHQNVKKGPFPNPLLSYTFPSDFAPSITTKIPNTVRCPKLGEKVTNIESLKAASSAASHPAQQPIQAIKTALGSAIAHAPASGGGSMHIPPHTRRDWAIRIRSKLHQFGESYPILIFIGTPPAAGNEWRTSPNLVGAFAPFVNSSAEHCKEHADSIVEGFVPLNRYLCAGHVDALHPEAMVPFLKERIHWRIQKTDASIVEAKDVKELEVAVMSVEMEYVAEHRAYKAIARPSHHAEITNGKSGGRKL
;
A
#
# COMPACT_ATOMS: atom_id res chain seq x y z
N MET A 1 -46.47 -57.49 37.20
CA MET A 1 -47.08 -57.08 35.92
C MET A 1 -46.23 -55.95 35.31
N PRO A 2 -46.13 -55.90 33.98
CA PRO A 2 -44.86 -55.81 33.25
C PRO A 2 -44.67 -54.49 32.48
N GLY A 3 -43.47 -54.32 31.89
CA GLY A 3 -43.25 -53.33 30.84
C GLY A 3 -41.79 -53.13 30.43
N LEU A 4 -41.14 -54.18 29.90
CA LEU A 4 -39.95 -54.02 29.04
C LEU A 4 -40.40 -53.50 27.68
N GLY A 5 -39.76 -52.45 27.17
CA GLY A 5 -39.92 -51.95 25.81
C GLY A 5 -38.58 -51.72 25.15
N TYR A 6 -38.17 -52.67 24.29
CA TYR A 6 -37.11 -52.50 23.29
C TYR A 6 -37.52 -51.43 22.27
N LEU A 7 -36.63 -50.51 21.94
CA LEU A 7 -36.74 -49.71 20.72
C LEU A 7 -35.54 -50.02 19.81
N THR A 8 -35.90 -50.56 18.67
CA THR A 8 -35.10 -50.95 17.51
C THR A 8 -34.42 -49.75 16.88
N SER A 9 -33.13 -49.84 16.55
CA SER A 9 -32.46 -48.86 15.70
C SER A 9 -32.83 -49.09 14.23
N SER A 10 -33.59 -48.18 13.63
CA SER A 10 -33.63 -48.03 12.18
C SER A 10 -32.53 -47.06 11.77
N ALA A 11 -31.61 -47.54 10.93
CA ALA A 11 -30.71 -46.70 10.16
C ALA A 11 -31.53 -45.85 9.18
N HIS A 12 -31.43 -44.52 9.29
CA HIS A 12 -31.54 -43.50 8.25
C HIS A 12 -31.84 -42.18 8.94
N ASP A 13 -30.81 -41.37 9.15
CA ASP A 13 -30.91 -39.90 9.18
C ASP A 13 -29.48 -39.33 9.25
N ALA A 14 -28.87 -39.14 8.07
CA ALA A 14 -27.73 -38.26 7.95
C ALA A 14 -28.24 -36.83 8.20
N PRO A 15 -27.64 -36.05 9.12
CA PRO A 15 -28.10 -34.70 9.35
C PRO A 15 -27.86 -33.87 8.09
N GLN A 16 -28.96 -33.47 7.43
CA GLN A 16 -28.94 -32.43 6.42
C GLN A 16 -28.29 -31.18 7.04
N LEU A 17 -27.26 -30.68 6.36
CA LEU A 17 -26.60 -29.41 6.63
C LEU A 17 -27.63 -28.27 6.48
N SER A 18 -28.41 -28.03 7.53
CA SER A 18 -29.26 -26.86 7.64
C SER A 18 -28.38 -25.66 7.99
N CYS A 19 -28.58 -24.58 7.24
CA CYS A 19 -27.83 -23.34 7.31
C CYS A 19 -27.75 -22.83 8.76
N ILE A 20 -26.54 -22.81 9.33
CA ILE A 20 -26.28 -22.08 10.57
C ILE A 20 -26.50 -20.60 10.27
N LYS A 21 -27.60 -20.03 10.76
CA LYS A 21 -27.76 -18.57 10.86
C LYS A 21 -26.73 -18.07 11.86
N TYR A 22 -25.67 -17.40 11.40
CA TYR A 22 -24.74 -16.70 12.29
C TYR A 22 -25.47 -15.51 12.93
N SER A 23 -26.06 -15.71 14.11
CA SER A 23 -26.73 -14.64 14.89
C SER A 23 -25.77 -13.89 15.84
N HIS A 24 -24.47 -14.16 15.77
CA HIS A 24 -23.49 -13.62 16.70
C HIS A 24 -22.77 -12.41 16.09
N THR A 25 -22.68 -11.34 16.88
CA THR A 25 -21.76 -10.24 16.61
C THR A 25 -20.34 -10.76 16.47
N VAL A 26 -19.55 -10.16 15.57
CA VAL A 26 -18.16 -10.53 15.32
C VAL A 26 -17.28 -9.94 16.42
N THR A 27 -16.83 -10.81 17.33
CA THR A 27 -15.82 -10.42 18.33
C THR A 27 -14.43 -10.49 17.71
N VAL A 28 -13.72 -9.37 17.68
CA VAL A 28 -12.35 -9.29 17.15
C VAL A 28 -11.36 -9.55 18.29
N THR A 29 -10.76 -10.74 18.27
CA THR A 29 -9.72 -11.16 19.23
C THR A 29 -8.34 -11.26 18.59
N GLY A 30 -8.26 -11.16 17.25
CA GLY A 30 -7.11 -11.63 16.48
C GLY A 30 -7.09 -13.15 16.37
N VAL A 31 -6.02 -13.70 15.78
CA VAL A 31 -5.86 -15.15 15.61
C VAL A 31 -5.74 -15.84 16.97
N PRO A 32 -6.59 -16.85 17.27
CA PRO A 32 -6.53 -17.56 18.53
C PRO A 32 -5.20 -18.31 18.70
N LYS A 33 -4.78 -18.50 19.96
CA LYS A 33 -3.60 -19.31 20.27
C LYS A 33 -3.80 -20.76 19.82
N ASN A 34 -2.72 -21.42 19.43
CA ASN A 34 -2.74 -22.86 19.18
C ASN A 34 -3.11 -23.59 20.50
N PRO A 35 -4.21 -24.34 20.56
CA PRO A 35 -4.62 -25.04 21.78
C PRO A 35 -3.64 -26.15 22.18
N VAL A 36 -2.84 -26.66 21.23
CA VAL A 36 -1.79 -27.65 21.49
C VAL A 36 -0.56 -27.01 22.13
N GLU A 37 -0.33 -25.72 21.88
CA GLU A 37 0.82 -24.96 22.39
C GLU A 37 0.37 -23.62 23.01
N PRO A 38 -0.40 -23.65 24.12
CA PRO A 38 -1.03 -22.43 24.68
C PRO A 38 -0.02 -21.40 25.21
N ASN A 39 1.22 -21.85 25.46
CA ASN A 39 2.33 -21.04 25.94
C ASN A 39 3.29 -20.60 24.83
N ALA A 40 3.03 -20.97 23.56
CA ALA A 40 3.84 -20.50 22.44
C ALA A 40 3.77 -18.98 22.31
N LEU A 41 4.90 -18.38 21.92
CA LEU A 41 4.94 -16.98 21.55
C LEU A 41 4.04 -16.73 20.32
N PRO A 42 3.44 -15.53 20.19
CA PRO A 42 2.68 -15.18 18.99
C PRO A 42 3.53 -15.32 17.72
N TYR A 43 2.96 -15.91 16.68
CA TYR A 43 3.61 -16.00 15.37
C TYR A 43 3.67 -14.62 14.69
N PRO A 44 4.81 -14.26 14.05
CA PRO A 44 4.95 -12.98 13.38
C PRO A 44 4.19 -12.95 12.04
N ARG A 45 3.77 -11.77 11.61
CA ARG A 45 3.44 -11.52 10.19
C ARG A 45 4.74 -11.59 9.40
N LEU A 46 4.78 -12.42 8.36
CA LEU A 46 5.95 -12.58 7.50
C LEU A 46 5.94 -11.53 6.37
N ASP A 47 7.13 -11.16 5.86
CA ASP A 47 7.20 -10.51 4.56
C ASP A 47 6.58 -11.45 3.51
N ILE A 48 5.83 -10.89 2.57
CA ILE A 48 5.10 -11.65 1.55
C ILE A 48 6.01 -12.59 0.76
N ARG A 49 7.27 -12.25 0.51
CA ARG A 49 8.23 -13.12 -0.17
C ARG A 49 8.60 -14.35 0.65
N LYS A 50 8.71 -14.20 1.98
CA LYS A 50 8.95 -15.31 2.88
C LYS A 50 7.74 -16.23 2.98
N LEU A 51 6.53 -15.66 2.94
CA LEU A 51 5.30 -16.45 2.88
C LEU A 51 5.21 -17.22 1.55
N ILE A 52 5.51 -16.59 0.42
CA ILE A 52 5.50 -17.23 -0.90
C ILE A 52 6.49 -18.39 -0.98
N ALA A 53 7.67 -18.25 -0.36
CA ALA A 53 8.68 -19.29 -0.32
C ALA A 53 8.27 -20.54 0.49
N ASP A 54 7.26 -20.44 1.37
CA ASP A 54 6.68 -21.57 2.08
C ASP A 54 5.42 -22.05 1.34
N GLU A 55 5.53 -23.19 0.67
CA GLU A 55 4.46 -23.72 -0.18
C GLU A 55 3.16 -24.02 0.58
N LYS A 56 3.24 -24.42 1.86
CA LYS A 56 2.03 -24.69 2.66
C LYS A 56 1.38 -23.38 3.08
N GLN A 57 2.17 -22.39 3.50
CA GLN A 57 1.67 -21.06 3.85
C GLN A 57 1.05 -20.37 2.63
N LEU A 58 1.72 -20.37 1.47
CA LEU A 58 1.18 -19.84 0.22
C LEU A 58 -0.13 -20.52 -0.16
N SER A 59 -0.15 -21.87 -0.16
CA SER A 59 -1.33 -22.66 -0.53
C SER A 59 -2.53 -22.33 0.38
N LEU A 60 -2.33 -22.27 1.70
CA LEU A 60 -3.40 -21.92 2.64
C LEU A 60 -3.84 -20.46 2.50
N TYR A 61 -2.89 -19.54 2.36
CA TYR A 61 -3.16 -18.11 2.26
C TYR A 61 -4.05 -17.80 1.06
N VAL A 62 -3.68 -18.26 -0.13
CA VAL A 62 -4.43 -17.91 -1.35
C VAL A 62 -5.77 -18.63 -1.40
N GLN A 63 -5.86 -19.88 -0.94
CA GLN A 63 -7.15 -20.57 -0.83
C GLN A 63 -8.07 -19.87 0.17
N ALA A 64 -7.54 -19.39 1.30
CA ALA A 64 -8.32 -18.65 2.30
C ALA A 64 -8.79 -17.29 1.78
N VAL A 65 -7.92 -16.51 1.13
CA VAL A 65 -8.30 -15.24 0.49
C VAL A 65 -9.36 -15.47 -0.59
N HIS A 66 -9.20 -16.51 -1.42
CA HIS A 66 -10.21 -16.88 -2.40
C HIS A 66 -11.55 -17.20 -1.73
N LYS A 67 -11.55 -18.00 -0.65
CA LYS A 67 -12.76 -18.33 0.10
C LYS A 67 -13.46 -17.09 0.65
N MET A 68 -12.73 -16.14 1.24
CA MET A 68 -13.31 -14.88 1.73
C MET A 68 -14.03 -14.10 0.61
N ARG A 69 -13.49 -14.13 -0.61
CA ARG A 69 -14.01 -13.38 -1.77
C ARG A 69 -15.25 -13.98 -2.41
N VAL A 70 -15.49 -15.27 -2.21
CA VAL A 70 -16.64 -15.98 -2.78
C VAL A 70 -17.73 -16.29 -1.75
N VAL A 71 -17.58 -15.81 -0.51
CA VAL A 71 -18.66 -15.84 0.49
C VAL A 71 -19.84 -15.04 -0.09
N PRO A 72 -21.06 -15.59 -0.11
CA PRO A 72 -22.23 -14.89 -0.65
C PRO A 72 -22.47 -13.56 0.07
N GLU A 73 -22.64 -12.51 -0.73
CA GLU A 73 -22.91 -11.16 -0.25
C GLU A 73 -24.41 -11.03 0.08
N ASN A 74 -24.77 -11.24 1.34
CA ASN A 74 -26.12 -11.00 1.82
C ASN A 74 -26.08 -10.35 3.21
N GLU A 75 -27.20 -9.78 3.63
CA GLU A 75 -27.31 -9.01 4.87
C GLU A 75 -26.90 -9.79 6.14
N ASN A 76 -26.91 -11.13 6.08
CA ASN A 76 -26.53 -11.98 7.20
C ASN A 76 -25.05 -12.38 7.21
N GLU A 77 -24.27 -12.05 6.18
CA GLU A 77 -22.86 -12.44 6.07
C GLU A 77 -21.91 -11.24 6.15
N VAL A 78 -21.82 -10.65 7.34
CA VAL A 78 -20.91 -9.53 7.66
C VAL A 78 -19.41 -9.87 7.51
N ARG A 79 -19.08 -11.15 7.33
CA ARG A 79 -17.69 -11.66 7.22
C ARG A 79 -17.20 -11.82 5.78
N SER A 80 -18.01 -11.46 4.79
CA SER A 80 -17.61 -11.51 3.38
C SER A 80 -16.50 -10.50 3.07
N TRP A 81 -15.75 -10.74 1.99
CA TRP A 81 -14.73 -9.79 1.53
C TRP A 81 -15.29 -8.40 1.28
N PHE A 82 -16.46 -8.28 0.65
CA PHE A 82 -17.09 -7.00 0.36
C PHE A 82 -17.52 -6.28 1.64
N LYS A 83 -18.17 -6.96 2.59
CA LYS A 83 -18.64 -6.34 3.83
C LYS A 83 -17.48 -5.90 4.72
N ILE A 84 -16.41 -6.71 4.82
CA ILE A 84 -15.18 -6.30 5.55
C ILE A 84 -14.54 -5.09 4.86
N SER A 85 -14.37 -5.13 3.53
CA SER A 85 -13.79 -4.01 2.78
C SER A 85 -14.64 -2.74 2.88
N GLY A 86 -15.96 -2.90 2.92
CA GLY A 86 -16.95 -1.82 3.04
C GLY A 86 -16.90 -1.10 4.39
N ILE A 87 -16.37 -1.71 5.47
CA ILE A 87 -16.11 -1.01 6.73
C ILE A 87 -15.28 0.26 6.49
N HIS A 88 -14.32 0.18 5.55
CA HIS A 88 -13.44 1.30 5.26
C HIS A 88 -14.15 2.46 4.54
N GLY A 89 -15.24 2.22 3.78
CA GLY A 89 -15.78 3.22 2.88
C GLY A 89 -17.11 2.83 2.27
N LEU A 90 -17.22 2.98 0.94
CA LEU A 90 -18.42 2.59 0.19
C LEU A 90 -18.74 1.10 0.42
N PRO A 91 -20.04 0.73 0.55
CA PRO A 91 -21.24 1.54 0.32
C PRO A 91 -21.71 2.45 1.48
N TYR A 92 -20.91 2.64 2.55
CA TYR A 92 -21.31 3.41 3.75
C TYR A 92 -22.48 2.78 4.53
N GLU A 93 -22.53 1.46 4.52
CA GLU A 93 -23.52 0.68 5.26
C GLU A 93 -23.04 0.37 6.68
N SER A 94 -24.00 0.17 7.58
CA SER A 94 -23.73 -0.38 8.90
C SER A 94 -23.08 -1.75 8.82
N TRP A 95 -22.10 -2.00 9.68
CA TRP A 95 -21.45 -3.30 9.81
C TRP A 95 -21.65 -3.88 11.21
N ASP A 96 -22.00 -5.17 11.31
CA ASP A 96 -22.15 -5.91 12.57
C ASP A 96 -22.97 -5.20 13.67
N LYS A 97 -24.14 -4.66 13.27
CA LYS A 97 -25.07 -3.92 14.16
C LYS A 97 -24.50 -2.60 14.72
N ALA A 98 -23.33 -2.16 14.28
CA ALA A 98 -22.84 -0.83 14.59
C ALA A 98 -23.75 0.24 13.97
N ALA A 99 -23.84 1.40 14.64
CA ALA A 99 -24.47 2.56 14.06
C ALA A 99 -23.83 2.90 12.71
N SER A 100 -24.62 3.43 11.77
CA SER A 100 -24.11 3.87 10.46
C SER A 100 -22.93 4.83 10.65
N PRO A 101 -21.89 4.76 9.80
CA PRO A 101 -20.75 5.67 9.89
C PRO A 101 -21.13 7.13 9.60
N GLY A 102 -22.32 7.38 9.02
CA GLY A 102 -22.82 8.69 8.64
C GLY A 102 -23.08 8.79 7.14
N THR A 103 -23.53 9.97 6.69
CA THR A 103 -23.83 10.20 5.28
C THR A 103 -22.54 10.36 4.49
N ASN A 104 -22.35 9.54 3.46
CA ASN A 104 -21.22 9.62 2.53
C ASN A 104 -19.82 9.49 3.19
N ILE A 105 -19.69 8.74 4.29
CA ILE A 105 -18.42 8.50 4.99
C ILE A 105 -18.32 7.03 5.46
N GLY A 106 -17.12 6.46 5.44
CA GLY A 106 -16.86 5.12 5.99
C GLY A 106 -16.45 5.19 7.46
N TYR A 107 -16.27 4.03 8.11
CA TYR A 107 -15.79 4.01 9.50
C TYR A 107 -14.32 4.42 9.65
N CYS A 108 -13.56 4.50 8.55
CA CYS A 108 -12.11 4.71 8.60
C CYS A 108 -11.70 6.07 9.14
N GLU A 109 -10.73 6.06 10.05
CA GLU A 109 -10.10 7.25 10.62
C GLU A 109 -8.90 7.66 9.75
N HIS A 110 -9.03 8.76 9.00
CA HIS A 110 -7.96 9.39 8.21
C HIS A 110 -7.72 10.80 8.72
N MET A 111 -6.49 11.29 8.60
CA MET A 111 -6.11 12.66 9.03
C MET A 111 -6.29 12.93 10.53
N THR A 112 -6.49 11.88 11.34
CA THR A 112 -6.59 11.96 12.80
C THR A 112 -5.46 11.16 13.45
N THR A 113 -5.21 11.42 14.72
CA THR A 113 -4.27 10.61 15.54
C THR A 113 -4.74 9.17 15.73
N LEU A 114 -6.01 8.87 15.42
CA LEU A 114 -6.59 7.54 15.50
C LEU A 114 -6.24 6.66 14.30
N PHE A 115 -5.67 7.20 13.22
CA PHE A 115 -5.34 6.43 12.00
C PHE A 115 -4.60 5.11 12.31
N PRO A 116 -3.50 5.07 13.08
CA PRO A 116 -2.81 3.80 13.36
C PRO A 116 -3.63 2.86 14.26
N THR A 117 -4.36 3.41 15.22
CA THR A 117 -5.14 2.64 16.20
C THR A 117 -6.46 2.12 15.65
N TRP A 118 -6.99 2.72 14.59
CA TRP A 118 -8.17 2.24 13.86
C TRP A 118 -7.81 1.14 12.85
N HIS A 119 -6.73 1.34 12.08
CA HIS A 119 -6.32 0.35 11.07
C HIS A 119 -5.75 -0.94 11.69
N ARG A 120 -5.22 -0.87 12.92
CA ARG A 120 -4.71 -2.06 13.63
C ARG A 120 -5.79 -3.12 13.91
N PRO A 121 -6.91 -2.84 14.59
CA PRO A 121 -8.00 -3.79 14.79
C PRO A 121 -8.72 -4.15 13.48
N TYR A 122 -8.78 -3.26 12.49
CA TYR A 122 -9.29 -3.59 11.15
C TYR A 122 -8.47 -4.72 10.49
N MET A 123 -7.12 -4.62 10.56
CA MET A 123 -6.26 -5.70 10.08
C MET A 123 -6.33 -6.96 10.94
N ALA A 124 -6.60 -6.85 12.25
CA ALA A 124 -6.81 -8.01 13.12
C ALA A 124 -8.11 -8.76 12.77
N LEU A 125 -9.19 -8.05 12.43
CA LEU A 125 -10.43 -8.63 11.91
C LEU A 125 -10.18 -9.39 10.60
N TYR A 126 -9.52 -8.74 9.63
CA TYR A 126 -9.16 -9.37 8.36
C TYR A 126 -8.36 -10.67 8.58
N GLU A 127 -7.31 -10.60 9.40
CA GLU A 127 -6.42 -11.72 9.69
C GLU A 127 -7.12 -12.86 10.43
N GLN A 128 -8.03 -12.55 11.36
CA GLN A 128 -8.82 -13.55 12.08
C GLN A 128 -9.74 -14.32 11.12
N ILE A 129 -10.42 -13.63 10.21
CA ILE A 129 -11.33 -14.27 9.25
C ILE A 129 -10.55 -15.10 8.23
N LEU A 130 -9.42 -14.58 7.74
CA LEU A 130 -8.47 -15.31 6.89
C LEU A 130 -8.03 -16.62 7.56
N HIS A 131 -7.58 -16.55 8.82
CA HIS A 131 -7.14 -17.71 9.57
C HIS A 131 -8.25 -18.74 9.76
N ASP A 132 -9.49 -18.32 10.05
CA ASP A 132 -10.63 -19.24 10.19
C ASP A 132 -10.88 -20.04 8.90
N HIS A 133 -10.78 -19.40 7.73
CA HIS A 133 -10.85 -20.11 6.44
C HIS A 133 -9.65 -21.03 6.24
N ALA A 134 -8.43 -20.57 6.52
CA ALA A 134 -7.22 -21.38 6.38
C ALA A 134 -7.25 -22.64 7.25
N LEU A 135 -7.72 -22.55 8.50
CA LEU A 135 -7.83 -23.70 9.39
C LEU A 135 -8.89 -24.71 8.89
N ARG A 136 -10.03 -24.24 8.36
CA ARG A 136 -11.03 -25.12 7.74
C ARG A 136 -10.47 -25.84 6.52
N ILE A 137 -9.71 -25.13 5.69
CA ILE A 137 -9.02 -25.71 4.52
C ILE A 137 -7.95 -26.72 4.98
N ALA A 138 -7.12 -26.39 5.95
CA ALA A 138 -6.13 -27.33 6.50
C ALA A 138 -6.79 -28.62 7.04
N ASN A 139 -7.96 -28.50 7.67
CA ASN A 139 -8.72 -29.64 8.18
C ASN A 139 -9.29 -30.56 7.11
N SER A 140 -9.38 -30.11 5.85
CA SER A 140 -9.84 -30.93 4.72
C SER A 140 -8.72 -31.70 4.02
N TYR A 141 -7.44 -31.48 4.36
CA TYR A 141 -6.35 -32.32 3.85
C TYR A 141 -6.38 -33.69 4.54
N GLU A 142 -6.28 -34.75 3.75
CA GLU A 142 -6.26 -36.13 4.26
C GLU A 142 -4.83 -36.63 4.52
N VAL A 143 -3.88 -36.22 3.68
CA VAL A 143 -2.46 -36.55 3.81
C VAL A 143 -1.73 -35.43 4.54
N ASP A 144 -0.81 -35.79 5.43
CA ASP A 144 -0.01 -34.84 6.22
C ASP A 144 -0.84 -33.79 6.96
N LYS A 145 -2.07 -34.14 7.33
CA LYS A 145 -3.05 -33.24 7.94
C LYS A 145 -2.49 -32.42 9.09
N HIS A 146 -1.69 -33.04 9.96
CA HIS A 146 -1.06 -32.37 11.09
C HIS A 146 -0.10 -31.25 10.65
N LEU A 147 0.64 -31.42 9.54
CA LEU A 147 1.53 -30.38 8.98
C LEU A 147 0.73 -29.21 8.39
N TRP A 148 -0.45 -29.49 7.80
CA TRP A 148 -1.35 -28.45 7.30
C TRP A 148 -2.01 -27.66 8.43
N GLN A 149 -2.41 -28.36 9.50
CA GLN A 149 -2.95 -27.72 10.70
C GLN A 149 -1.90 -26.84 11.37
N ASP A 150 -0.68 -27.34 11.53
CA ASP A 150 0.46 -26.56 12.05
C ASP A 150 0.73 -25.31 11.19
N ALA A 151 0.76 -25.46 9.86
CA ALA A 151 0.90 -24.34 8.94
C ALA A 151 -0.25 -23.31 9.11
N ALA A 152 -1.50 -23.75 9.25
CA ALA A 152 -2.64 -22.86 9.46
C ALA A 152 -2.52 -22.08 10.78
N PHE A 153 -2.13 -22.73 11.88
CA PHE A 153 -1.95 -22.05 13.17
C PHE A 153 -0.83 -20.99 13.13
N LYS A 154 0.21 -21.23 12.33
CA LYS A 154 1.33 -20.31 12.09
C LYS A 154 0.97 -19.17 11.13
N LEU A 155 -0.04 -19.35 10.28
CA LEU A 155 -0.41 -18.39 9.25
C LEU A 155 -0.84 -17.05 9.85
N ARG A 156 -0.26 -15.98 9.34
CA ARG A 156 -0.59 -14.59 9.64
C ARG A 156 -0.68 -13.83 8.32
N ALA A 157 -1.45 -12.74 8.30
CA ALA A 157 -1.56 -11.91 7.11
C ALA A 157 -0.17 -11.32 6.79
N PRO A 158 0.41 -11.59 5.60
CA PRO A 158 1.74 -11.12 5.28
C PRO A 158 1.75 -9.59 5.13
N TYR A 159 2.92 -8.99 5.35
CA TYR A 159 3.16 -7.60 5.01
C TYR A 159 3.99 -7.50 3.74
N TRP A 160 3.82 -6.40 2.99
CA TRP A 160 4.67 -6.06 1.87
C TRP A 160 5.64 -4.96 2.31
N ASP A 161 6.93 -5.30 2.41
CA ASP A 161 7.98 -4.33 2.70
C ASP A 161 8.34 -3.49 1.46
N TRP A 162 7.46 -2.55 1.12
CA TRP A 162 7.64 -1.64 -0.01
C TRP A 162 8.87 -0.71 0.14
N ALA A 163 9.35 -0.53 1.37
CA ALA A 163 10.51 0.30 1.67
C ALA A 163 11.83 -0.42 1.36
N SER A 164 11.88 -1.75 1.58
CA SER A 164 12.99 -2.60 1.16
C SER A 164 12.90 -2.96 -0.33
N GLU A 165 11.76 -3.49 -0.77
CA GLU A 165 11.53 -3.86 -2.16
C GLU A 165 10.17 -3.36 -2.66
N ALA A 166 10.29 -2.30 -3.46
CA ALA A 166 9.17 -1.55 -4.01
C ALA A 166 8.24 -2.35 -4.91
N ILE A 167 8.76 -3.30 -5.68
CA ILE A 167 7.93 -4.06 -6.61
C ILE A 167 7.57 -5.35 -5.89
N PRO A 168 6.29 -5.63 -5.61
CA PRO A 168 5.87 -6.94 -5.10
C PRO A 168 6.30 -8.06 -6.05
N PRO A 169 6.49 -9.29 -5.54
CA PRO A 169 6.81 -10.43 -6.39
C PRO A 169 5.66 -10.76 -7.37
N PRO A 170 5.94 -11.39 -8.53
CA PRO A 170 4.95 -11.68 -9.58
C PRO A 170 3.67 -12.37 -9.07
N GLU A 171 3.78 -13.23 -8.06
CA GLU A 171 2.67 -13.94 -7.40
C GLU A 171 1.62 -13.00 -6.79
N VAL A 172 1.98 -11.75 -6.49
CA VAL A 172 1.08 -10.76 -5.87
C VAL A 172 0.48 -9.81 -6.91
N ILE A 173 1.18 -9.61 -8.03
CA ILE A 173 0.96 -8.44 -8.89
C ILE A 173 0.70 -8.79 -10.36
N GLU A 174 1.11 -9.96 -10.84
CA GLU A 174 1.16 -10.28 -12.27
C GLU A 174 0.61 -11.66 -12.64
N LEU A 175 0.99 -12.72 -11.92
CA LEU A 175 0.64 -14.09 -12.31
C LEU A 175 -0.86 -14.35 -12.16
N GLU A 176 -1.54 -14.68 -13.26
CA GLU A 176 -2.99 -14.99 -13.24
C GLU A 176 -3.31 -16.27 -12.47
N HIS A 177 -2.37 -17.21 -12.44
CA HIS A 177 -2.47 -18.47 -11.72
C HIS A 177 -1.22 -18.68 -10.86
N LEU A 178 -1.42 -19.25 -9.67
CA LEU A 178 -0.37 -19.63 -8.75
C LEU A 178 -0.28 -21.16 -8.67
N GLU A 179 0.94 -21.69 -8.70
CA GLU A 179 1.17 -23.10 -8.42
C GLU A 179 1.09 -23.34 -6.91
N ILE A 180 0.07 -24.08 -6.47
CA ILE A 180 -0.15 -24.42 -5.07
C ILE A 180 -0.34 -25.92 -4.88
N ILE A 181 -0.26 -26.38 -3.64
CA ILE A 181 -0.64 -27.74 -3.28
C ILE A 181 -2.14 -27.75 -2.99
N HIS A 182 -2.87 -28.61 -3.69
CA HIS A 182 -4.31 -28.82 -3.52
C HIS A 182 -4.58 -29.87 -2.45
N GLN A 183 -5.85 -30.02 -2.03
CA GLN A 183 -6.29 -30.96 -0.98
C GLN A 183 -5.92 -32.43 -1.28
N ASN A 184 -5.84 -32.80 -2.56
CA ASN A 184 -5.37 -34.10 -3.04
C ASN A 184 -3.83 -34.24 -3.05
N VAL A 185 -3.12 -33.29 -2.42
CA VAL A 185 -1.64 -33.20 -2.33
C VAL A 185 -0.95 -33.00 -3.69
N LYS A 186 -1.72 -32.78 -4.76
CA LYS A 186 -1.15 -32.52 -6.09
C LYS A 186 -0.84 -31.04 -6.22
N LYS A 187 0.36 -30.72 -6.72
CA LYS A 187 0.64 -29.36 -7.19
C LYS A 187 -0.11 -29.07 -8.48
N GLY A 188 -0.65 -27.86 -8.58
CA GLY A 188 -1.27 -27.40 -9.81
C GLY A 188 -1.77 -25.96 -9.72
N PRO A 189 -2.28 -25.43 -10.84
CA PRO A 189 -2.63 -24.03 -10.96
C PRO A 189 -3.87 -23.70 -10.11
N PHE A 190 -3.86 -22.51 -9.52
CA PHE A 190 -4.99 -21.94 -8.78
C PHE A 190 -5.17 -20.47 -9.18
N PRO A 191 -6.41 -20.01 -9.49
CA PRO A 191 -6.65 -18.63 -9.88
C PRO A 191 -6.15 -17.66 -8.81
N ASN A 192 -5.35 -16.66 -9.20
CA ASN A 192 -4.70 -15.78 -8.24
C ASN A 192 -5.70 -14.78 -7.63
N PRO A 193 -6.12 -14.98 -6.36
CA PRO A 193 -7.06 -14.10 -5.72
C PRO A 193 -6.35 -12.88 -5.13
N LEU A 194 -5.11 -12.58 -5.48
CA LEU A 194 -4.41 -11.38 -5.03
C LEU A 194 -4.48 -10.26 -6.06
N LEU A 195 -4.80 -10.55 -7.33
CA LEU A 195 -4.75 -9.56 -8.41
C LEU A 195 -5.92 -8.56 -8.42
N SER A 196 -7.14 -9.06 -8.36
CA SER A 196 -8.34 -8.23 -8.51
C SER A 196 -9.56 -8.86 -7.83
N TYR A 197 -10.50 -8.04 -7.39
CA TYR A 197 -11.78 -8.44 -6.83
C TYR A 197 -12.92 -7.95 -7.73
N THR A 198 -13.86 -8.84 -8.04
CA THR A 198 -15.09 -8.54 -8.78
C THR A 198 -16.17 -8.10 -7.81
N PHE A 199 -16.76 -6.93 -8.05
CA PHE A 199 -17.81 -6.40 -7.21
C PHE A 199 -19.15 -7.13 -7.42
N PRO A 200 -20.04 -7.13 -6.42
CA PRO A 200 -21.44 -7.52 -6.60
C PRO A 200 -22.09 -6.73 -7.75
N SER A 201 -22.95 -7.37 -8.53
CA SER A 201 -23.55 -6.76 -9.73
C SER A 201 -24.46 -5.56 -9.45
N ASP A 202 -25.02 -5.50 -8.25
CA ASP A 202 -25.86 -4.43 -7.72
C ASP A 202 -25.06 -3.29 -7.08
N PHE A 203 -23.75 -3.46 -6.89
CA PHE A 203 -22.88 -2.40 -6.38
C PHE A 203 -22.39 -1.48 -7.52
N ALA A 204 -22.98 -0.29 -7.60
CA ALA A 204 -22.64 0.70 -8.63
C ALA A 204 -22.44 2.14 -8.07
N PRO A 205 -21.47 2.39 -7.17
CA PRO A 205 -21.14 3.77 -6.81
C PRO A 205 -20.61 4.56 -8.00
N SER A 206 -20.80 5.89 -7.99
CA SER A 206 -20.43 6.81 -9.09
C SER A 206 -19.00 6.63 -9.61
N ILE A 207 -18.05 6.25 -8.74
CA ILE A 207 -16.65 5.95 -9.07
C ILE A 207 -16.44 4.57 -9.74
N THR A 208 -17.31 3.59 -9.54
CA THR A 208 -17.24 2.23 -10.12
C THR A 208 -18.34 1.92 -11.12
N THR A 209 -19.27 2.84 -11.42
CA THR A 209 -20.39 2.68 -12.39
C THR A 209 -19.98 2.18 -13.78
N LYS A 210 -18.69 2.00 -14.03
CA LYS A 210 -18.08 1.60 -15.28
C LYS A 210 -17.04 0.48 -15.18
N ILE A 211 -16.66 -0.02 -13.99
CA ILE A 211 -15.61 -1.03 -13.81
C ILE A 211 -16.09 -2.12 -12.82
N PRO A 212 -16.33 -3.36 -13.29
CA PRO A 212 -16.85 -4.44 -12.45
C PRO A 212 -15.80 -5.05 -11.50
N ASN A 213 -14.54 -4.65 -11.63
CA ASN A 213 -13.42 -5.19 -10.87
C ASN A 213 -12.54 -4.07 -10.30
N THR A 214 -11.82 -4.35 -9.23
CA THR A 214 -10.71 -3.48 -8.81
C THR A 214 -9.64 -3.41 -9.89
N VAL A 215 -9.14 -2.22 -10.19
CA VAL A 215 -8.10 -1.98 -11.22
C VAL A 215 -6.90 -1.27 -10.63
N ARG A 216 -5.71 -1.51 -11.18
CA ARG A 216 -4.45 -0.91 -10.70
C ARG A 216 -3.80 -0.06 -11.78
N CYS A 217 -3.54 1.20 -11.46
CA CYS A 217 -2.88 2.17 -12.33
C CYS A 217 -3.40 2.23 -13.80
N PRO A 218 -4.73 2.19 -14.06
CA PRO A 218 -5.25 2.21 -15.42
C PRO A 218 -4.75 3.43 -16.20
N LYS A 219 -4.53 3.29 -17.52
CA LYS A 219 -4.27 4.47 -18.36
C LYS A 219 -5.53 5.31 -18.48
N LEU A 220 -5.39 6.59 -18.83
CA LEU A 220 -6.52 7.48 -19.09
C LEU A 220 -7.46 6.86 -20.14
N GLY A 221 -8.73 6.72 -19.80
CA GLY A 221 -9.76 6.12 -20.66
C GLY A 221 -9.80 4.58 -20.65
N GLU A 222 -8.81 3.92 -20.04
CA GLU A 222 -8.78 2.47 -19.88
C GLU A 222 -9.39 2.06 -18.54
N LYS A 223 -9.91 0.83 -18.49
CA LYS A 223 -10.57 0.25 -17.30
C LYS A 223 -9.95 -1.09 -16.92
N VAL A 224 -8.69 -1.27 -17.26
CA VAL A 224 -7.93 -2.48 -17.01
C VAL A 224 -6.70 -2.15 -16.18
N THR A 225 -6.23 -3.12 -15.41
CA THR A 225 -4.96 -2.99 -14.70
C THR A 225 -3.83 -2.80 -15.69
N ASN A 226 -2.97 -1.80 -15.44
CA ASN A 226 -1.73 -1.61 -16.17
C ASN A 226 -0.56 -1.90 -15.23
N ILE A 227 0.00 -3.10 -15.38
CA ILE A 227 1.09 -3.61 -14.56
C ILE A 227 2.39 -2.81 -14.75
N GLU A 228 2.67 -2.32 -15.96
CA GLU A 228 3.85 -1.53 -16.24
C GLU A 228 3.82 -0.20 -15.48
N SER A 229 2.69 0.51 -15.53
CA SER A 229 2.49 1.75 -14.77
C SER A 229 2.55 1.51 -13.27
N LEU A 230 2.03 0.38 -12.79
CA LEU A 230 2.09 0.03 -11.37
C LEU A 230 3.53 -0.25 -10.90
N LYS A 231 4.30 -1.04 -11.68
CA LYS A 231 5.72 -1.31 -11.41
C LYS A 231 6.55 -0.04 -11.48
N ALA A 232 6.28 0.84 -12.45
CA ALA A 232 6.96 2.13 -12.58
C ALA A 232 6.65 3.07 -11.41
N ALA A 233 5.36 3.20 -11.03
CA ALA A 233 4.97 4.02 -9.88
C ALA A 233 5.58 3.51 -8.57
N SER A 234 5.61 2.19 -8.38
CA SER A 234 6.24 1.58 -7.20
C SER A 234 7.76 1.79 -7.21
N SER A 235 8.40 1.64 -8.38
CA SER A 235 9.83 1.90 -8.55
C SER A 235 10.17 3.36 -8.26
N ALA A 236 9.42 4.31 -8.80
CA ALA A 236 9.64 5.74 -8.55
C ALA A 236 9.50 6.11 -7.07
N ALA A 237 8.68 5.38 -6.30
CA ALA A 237 8.56 5.58 -4.85
C ALA A 237 9.78 5.07 -4.06
N SER A 238 10.62 4.19 -4.64
CA SER A 238 11.67 3.49 -3.89
C SER A 238 13.08 3.56 -4.49
N HIS A 239 13.22 3.68 -5.81
CA HIS A 239 14.48 3.68 -6.57
C HIS A 239 14.61 4.93 -7.44
N PRO A 240 15.82 5.51 -7.53
CA PRO A 240 16.12 6.52 -8.53
C PRO A 240 16.22 5.86 -9.92
N ALA A 241 15.61 6.46 -10.94
CA ALA A 241 15.74 6.00 -12.31
C ALA A 241 17.22 6.01 -12.77
N GLN A 242 17.65 5.03 -13.57
CA GLN A 242 19.04 4.90 -14.05
C GLN A 242 19.43 5.93 -15.12
N GLN A 243 18.48 6.40 -15.93
CA GLN A 243 18.69 7.37 -17.02
C GLN A 243 19.15 8.76 -16.57
N PRO A 244 18.58 9.37 -15.50
CA PRO A 244 19.07 10.67 -15.03
C PRO A 244 20.51 10.66 -14.51
N ILE A 245 21.07 9.49 -14.14
CA ILE A 245 22.45 9.37 -13.67
C ILE A 245 23.45 9.91 -14.72
N GLN A 246 23.22 9.65 -16.01
CA GLN A 246 24.15 10.10 -17.06
C GLN A 246 24.04 11.61 -17.34
N ALA A 247 22.81 12.14 -17.34
CA ALA A 247 22.58 13.58 -17.53
C ALA A 247 23.07 14.40 -16.32
N ILE A 248 22.93 13.87 -15.10
CA ILE A 248 23.48 14.41 -13.86
C ILE A 248 25.01 14.41 -13.93
N LYS A 249 25.63 13.27 -14.30
CA LYS A 249 27.09 13.17 -14.48
C LYS A 249 27.63 14.17 -15.51
N THR A 250 26.97 14.34 -16.66
CA THR A 250 27.42 15.30 -17.68
C THR A 250 27.25 16.75 -17.23
N ALA A 251 26.14 17.08 -16.57
CA ALA A 251 25.87 18.43 -16.08
C ALA A 251 26.74 18.82 -14.88
N LEU A 252 26.95 17.92 -13.92
CA LEU A 252 27.83 18.13 -12.77
C LEU A 252 29.30 17.94 -13.09
N GLY A 253 29.67 17.07 -14.03
CA GLY A 253 31.05 16.96 -14.54
C GLY A 253 31.52 18.24 -15.22
N SER A 254 30.59 19.02 -15.80
CA SER A 254 30.89 20.37 -16.31
C SER A 254 31.03 21.42 -15.20
N ALA A 255 30.50 21.16 -14.00
CA ALA A 255 30.57 22.05 -12.84
C ALA A 255 31.71 21.71 -11.86
N ILE A 256 32.15 20.45 -11.85
CA ILE A 256 33.20 19.90 -10.96
C ILE A 256 34.35 19.40 -11.83
N ALA A 257 35.01 20.30 -12.56
CA ALA A 257 36.41 20.07 -12.90
C ALA A 257 37.23 20.44 -11.65
N HIS A 258 38.12 19.55 -11.19
CA HIS A 258 39.04 19.63 -10.03
C HIS A 258 38.66 18.84 -8.75
N ALA A 259 38.47 17.52 -8.84
CA ALA A 259 38.62 16.63 -7.67
C ALA A 259 39.28 15.29 -8.06
N PRO A 260 40.25 14.77 -7.28
CA PRO A 260 40.94 13.52 -7.59
C PRO A 260 40.10 12.29 -7.18
N ALA A 261 40.15 11.25 -8.00
CA ALA A 261 39.45 9.99 -7.75
C ALA A 261 40.23 9.09 -6.78
N SER A 262 39.53 8.43 -5.86
CA SER A 262 40.05 7.26 -5.13
C SER A 262 39.03 6.11 -5.18
N GLY A 263 39.47 4.96 -5.69
CA GLY A 263 38.69 3.74 -5.77
C GLY A 263 38.96 2.75 -4.64
N GLY A 264 38.23 1.63 -4.69
CA GLY A 264 38.57 0.37 -4.02
C GLY A 264 37.72 0.02 -2.81
N GLY A 265 36.99 -1.10 -2.90
CA GLY A 265 35.96 -1.51 -1.95
C GLY A 265 36.44 -1.77 -0.52
N SER A 266 35.55 -1.44 0.42
CA SER A 266 35.55 -1.91 1.81
C SER A 266 34.12 -1.84 2.34
N MET A 267 33.80 -2.66 3.35
CA MET A 267 32.52 -2.67 4.05
C MET A 267 32.10 -1.23 4.39
N HIS A 268 31.02 -0.75 3.78
CA HIS A 268 30.72 0.67 3.69
C HIS A 268 30.30 1.21 5.07
N ILE A 269 31.26 1.75 5.83
CA ILE A 269 30.97 2.56 7.01
C ILE A 269 30.20 3.78 6.49
N PRO A 270 28.96 4.03 6.93
CA PRO A 270 28.22 5.20 6.52
C PRO A 270 29.03 6.46 6.85
N PRO A 271 29.05 7.48 5.98
CA PRO A 271 29.79 8.70 6.26
C PRO A 271 29.34 9.30 7.59
N HIS A 272 30.30 9.77 8.39
CA HIS A 272 30.02 10.36 9.71
C HIS A 272 29.03 11.53 9.61
N THR A 273 29.08 12.29 8.53
CA THR A 273 28.14 13.37 8.23
C THR A 273 27.62 13.28 6.81
N ARG A 274 26.36 13.68 6.60
CA ARG A 274 25.77 13.85 5.28
C ARG A 274 24.77 15.01 5.27
N ARG A 275 24.37 15.44 4.07
CA ARG A 275 23.30 16.43 3.90
C ARG A 275 22.12 15.80 3.19
N ASP A 276 20.96 15.81 3.85
CA ASP A 276 19.71 15.27 3.32
C ASP A 276 18.90 16.40 2.66
N TRP A 277 18.58 16.24 1.39
CA TRP A 277 17.76 17.11 0.56
C TRP A 277 16.36 16.53 0.41
N ALA A 278 15.34 17.38 0.53
CA ALA A 278 13.95 16.99 0.33
C ALA A 278 13.15 18.15 -0.29
N ILE A 279 12.09 17.79 -1.00
CA ILE A 279 11.04 18.72 -1.40
C ILE A 279 9.91 18.59 -0.41
N ARG A 280 9.58 19.68 0.28
CA ARG A 280 8.39 19.82 1.09
C ARG A 280 7.26 20.37 0.23
N ILE A 281 6.09 19.75 0.30
CA ILE A 281 4.92 20.14 -0.49
C ILE A 281 3.77 20.38 0.47
N ARG A 282 3.12 21.53 0.34
CA ARG A 282 1.88 21.87 1.04
C ARG A 282 0.77 22.15 0.05
N SER A 283 -0.46 21.74 0.35
CA SER A 283 -1.65 22.06 -0.45
C SER A 283 -2.94 21.90 0.35
N LYS A 284 -4.03 22.54 -0.08
CA LYS A 284 -5.37 22.36 0.52
C LYS A 284 -5.96 20.98 0.22
N LEU A 285 -6.25 20.20 1.25
CA LEU A 285 -6.62 18.79 1.12
C LEU A 285 -7.85 18.57 0.22
N HIS A 286 -8.95 19.29 0.44
CA HIS A 286 -10.25 18.98 -0.15
C HIS A 286 -10.62 19.83 -1.37
N GLN A 287 -9.66 20.47 -2.03
CA GLN A 287 -9.96 21.45 -3.07
C GLN A 287 -10.76 20.88 -4.24
N PHE A 288 -10.44 19.67 -4.70
CA PHE A 288 -10.99 19.11 -5.93
C PHE A 288 -12.04 18.02 -5.70
N GLY A 289 -12.33 17.65 -4.44
CA GLY A 289 -13.23 16.54 -4.12
C GLY A 289 -12.74 15.17 -4.60
N GLU A 290 -11.47 15.05 -4.98
CA GLU A 290 -10.79 13.80 -5.36
C GLU A 290 -9.29 13.95 -5.14
N SER A 291 -8.56 12.83 -5.17
CA SER A 291 -7.11 12.85 -4.95
C SER A 291 -6.38 13.43 -6.16
N TYR A 292 -5.41 14.31 -5.91
CA TYR A 292 -4.64 15.02 -6.95
C TYR A 292 -3.13 14.91 -6.73
N PRO A 293 -2.51 13.77 -7.07
CA PRO A 293 -1.07 13.59 -6.99
C PRO A 293 -0.27 14.72 -7.64
N ILE A 294 0.66 15.29 -6.87
CA ILE A 294 1.69 16.25 -7.28
C ILE A 294 2.94 15.45 -7.59
N LEU A 295 3.22 15.29 -8.88
CA LEU A 295 4.35 14.54 -9.43
C LEU A 295 5.57 15.47 -9.52
N ILE A 296 6.70 15.03 -8.98
CA ILE A 296 7.94 15.80 -8.92
C ILE A 296 8.95 15.20 -9.89
N PHE A 297 9.55 16.08 -10.69
CA PHE A 297 10.55 15.72 -11.68
C PHE A 297 11.86 16.46 -11.44
N ILE A 298 12.96 15.77 -11.70
CA ILE A 298 14.27 16.39 -11.92
C ILE A 298 14.64 16.10 -13.38
N GLY A 299 14.67 17.17 -14.19
CA GLY A 299 14.70 17.09 -15.64
C GLY A 299 13.32 17.32 -16.28
N THR A 300 13.29 17.41 -17.60
CA THR A 300 12.07 17.78 -18.34
C THR A 300 10.99 16.70 -18.21
N PRO A 301 9.78 17.03 -17.71
CA PRO A 301 8.66 16.08 -17.73
C PRO A 301 8.16 15.86 -19.17
N PRO A 302 7.65 14.66 -19.51
CA PRO A 302 7.03 14.41 -20.81
C PRO A 302 5.88 15.39 -21.10
N ALA A 303 5.61 15.66 -22.39
CA ALA A 303 4.49 16.51 -22.78
C ALA A 303 3.13 15.86 -22.51
N ALA A 304 3.02 14.56 -22.78
CA ALA A 304 1.78 13.81 -22.61
C ALA A 304 1.61 13.33 -21.16
N GLY A 305 0.46 13.65 -20.55
CA GLY A 305 0.19 13.36 -19.14
C GLY A 305 0.09 11.88 -18.77
N ASN A 306 -0.15 11.01 -19.74
CA ASN A 306 -0.18 9.56 -19.57
C ASN A 306 1.22 8.94 -19.42
N GLU A 307 2.29 9.66 -19.78
CA GLU A 307 3.68 9.21 -19.67
C GLU A 307 4.37 9.69 -18.39
N TRP A 308 3.72 10.55 -17.61
CA TRP A 308 4.32 11.17 -16.43
C TRP A 308 4.74 10.17 -15.36
N ARG A 309 3.95 9.11 -15.14
CA ARG A 309 4.18 8.09 -14.10
C ARG A 309 5.26 7.08 -14.46
N THR A 310 5.57 6.95 -15.74
CA THR A 310 6.62 6.07 -16.27
C THR A 310 7.88 6.85 -16.66
N SER A 311 7.87 8.18 -16.49
CA SER A 311 8.99 9.03 -16.87
C SER A 311 10.24 8.70 -16.06
N PRO A 312 11.41 8.59 -16.69
CA PRO A 312 12.68 8.44 -15.98
C PRO A 312 13.06 9.69 -15.18
N ASN A 313 12.43 10.84 -15.45
CA ASN A 313 12.69 12.08 -14.72
C ASN A 313 11.82 12.22 -13.47
N LEU A 314 10.83 11.33 -13.26
CA LEU A 314 9.98 11.32 -12.07
C LEU A 314 10.81 10.84 -10.87
N VAL A 315 10.92 11.68 -9.84
CA VAL A 315 11.72 11.40 -8.63
C VAL A 315 10.87 11.13 -7.39
N GLY A 316 9.56 11.37 -7.49
CA GLY A 316 8.61 11.06 -6.45
C GLY A 316 7.28 11.78 -6.66
N ALA A 317 6.35 11.53 -5.76
CA ALA A 317 5.04 12.17 -5.78
C ALA A 317 4.54 12.41 -4.35
N PHE A 318 3.77 13.48 -4.18
CA PHE A 318 2.93 13.68 -3.00
C PHE A 318 1.47 13.57 -3.42
N ALA A 319 0.74 12.64 -2.82
CA ALA A 319 -0.64 12.35 -3.17
C ALA A 319 -1.54 12.56 -1.95
N PRO A 320 -2.21 13.74 -1.85
CA PRO A 320 -3.29 13.92 -0.90
C PRO A 320 -4.37 12.87 -1.16
N PHE A 321 -4.58 11.98 -0.20
CA PHE A 321 -5.58 10.91 -0.29
C PHE A 321 -6.89 11.41 0.31
N VAL A 322 -7.88 11.68 -0.54
CA VAL A 322 -9.18 12.20 -0.14
C VAL A 322 -10.32 11.36 -0.70
N ASN A 323 -11.38 11.24 0.12
CA ASN A 323 -12.67 10.76 -0.34
C ASN A 323 -13.41 11.87 -1.13
N SER A 324 -14.44 11.47 -1.86
CA SER A 324 -15.22 12.37 -2.73
C SER A 324 -16.39 13.08 -2.05
N SER A 325 -16.51 12.98 -0.72
CA SER A 325 -17.68 13.50 0.01
C SER A 325 -17.43 14.91 0.55
N ALA A 326 -17.94 15.91 -0.17
CA ALA A 326 -17.82 17.33 0.20
C ALA A 326 -18.59 17.73 1.49
N GLU A 327 -19.54 16.93 1.96
CA GLU A 327 -20.49 17.35 3.01
C GLU A 327 -19.91 17.27 4.43
N HIS A 328 -19.03 16.30 4.71
CA HIS A 328 -18.23 16.24 5.94
C HIS A 328 -16.84 16.86 5.79
N CYS A 329 -16.46 17.28 4.58
CA CYS A 329 -15.28 18.10 4.36
C CYS A 329 -15.38 19.48 5.02
N LYS A 330 -16.53 19.95 5.53
CA LYS A 330 -16.66 21.30 6.08
C LYS A 330 -15.79 21.55 7.32
N GLU A 331 -15.63 20.57 8.21
CA GLU A 331 -14.80 20.72 9.42
C GLU A 331 -13.30 20.73 9.12
N HIS A 332 -12.90 20.21 7.95
CA HIS A 332 -11.51 20.14 7.50
C HIS A 332 -11.27 20.84 6.14
N ALA A 333 -12.21 21.65 5.65
CA ALA A 333 -12.18 22.19 4.29
C ALA A 333 -10.95 23.05 4.03
N ASP A 334 -10.48 23.72 5.09
CA ASP A 334 -9.30 24.58 5.08
C ASP A 334 -8.03 23.88 5.54
N SER A 335 -8.07 22.57 5.77
CA SER A 335 -6.89 21.80 6.18
C SER A 335 -5.83 21.83 5.09
N ILE A 336 -4.62 22.20 5.49
CA ILE A 336 -3.43 22.12 4.66
C ILE A 336 -2.71 20.83 5.03
N VAL A 337 -2.48 19.99 4.04
CA VAL A 337 -1.63 18.81 4.20
C VAL A 337 -0.21 19.13 3.80
N GLU A 338 0.73 18.45 4.44
CA GLU A 338 2.16 18.56 4.16
C GLU A 338 2.74 17.17 3.92
N GLY A 339 3.62 17.07 2.92
CA GLY A 339 4.37 15.86 2.64
C GLY A 339 5.78 16.18 2.14
N PHE A 340 6.60 15.13 2.05
CA PHE A 340 8.00 15.24 1.70
C PHE A 340 8.38 14.24 0.61
N VAL A 341 9.16 14.69 -0.37
CA VAL A 341 9.80 13.85 -1.37
C VAL A 341 11.32 13.90 -1.12
N PRO A 342 11.92 12.85 -0.53
CA PRO A 342 13.36 12.77 -0.31
C PRO A 342 14.13 12.72 -1.64
N LEU A 343 15.16 13.55 -1.80
CA LEU A 343 15.93 13.63 -3.04
C LEU A 343 17.24 12.85 -3.02
N ASN A 344 17.80 12.54 -1.84
CA ASN A 344 19.12 11.89 -1.73
C ASN A 344 19.22 10.59 -2.51
N ARG A 345 18.16 9.77 -2.52
CA ARG A 345 18.18 8.52 -3.29
C ARG A 345 18.48 8.80 -4.77
N TYR A 346 17.92 9.87 -5.32
CA TYR A 346 18.15 10.33 -6.69
C TYR A 346 19.49 11.03 -6.89
N LEU A 347 19.86 11.93 -5.97
CA LEU A 347 21.09 12.72 -6.10
C LEU A 347 22.35 11.85 -5.90
N CYS A 348 22.32 10.87 -5.00
CA CYS A 348 23.45 9.97 -4.73
C CYS A 348 23.68 8.96 -5.86
N ALA A 349 22.63 8.55 -6.60
CA ALA A 349 22.81 7.69 -7.77
C ALA A 349 23.67 8.34 -8.86
N GLY A 350 23.77 9.68 -8.85
CA GLY A 350 24.61 10.49 -9.73
C GLY A 350 26.10 10.57 -9.37
N HIS A 351 26.56 9.99 -8.25
CA HIS A 351 27.90 10.21 -7.68
C HIS A 351 28.25 11.69 -7.53
N VAL A 352 27.48 12.41 -6.71
CA VAL A 352 27.89 13.74 -6.28
C VAL A 352 28.56 13.60 -4.92
N ASP A 353 29.89 13.53 -4.91
CA ASP A 353 30.73 13.56 -3.70
C ASP A 353 30.64 14.92 -2.94
N ALA A 354 29.60 15.70 -3.19
CA ALA A 354 29.36 17.02 -2.64
C ALA A 354 27.87 17.40 -2.80
N LEU A 355 26.99 16.87 -1.94
CA LEU A 355 25.60 17.37 -1.81
C LEU A 355 25.54 18.76 -1.15
N HIS A 356 26.55 19.58 -1.39
CA HIS A 356 26.71 20.92 -0.83
C HIS A 356 25.77 21.90 -1.55
N PRO A 357 25.20 22.89 -0.83
CA PRO A 357 24.28 23.87 -1.41
C PRO A 357 24.81 24.59 -2.65
N GLU A 358 26.11 24.89 -2.70
CA GLU A 358 26.77 25.62 -3.78
C GLU A 358 26.62 24.91 -5.14
N ALA A 359 26.62 23.57 -5.14
CA ALA A 359 26.40 22.78 -6.35
C ALA A 359 24.91 22.44 -6.55
N MET A 360 24.19 22.13 -5.47
CA MET A 360 22.81 21.63 -5.55
C MET A 360 21.79 22.71 -5.85
N VAL A 361 21.94 23.92 -5.30
CA VAL A 361 21.01 25.03 -5.54
C VAL A 361 20.91 25.38 -7.03
N PRO A 362 22.00 25.67 -7.76
CA PRO A 362 21.90 25.97 -9.19
C PRO A 362 21.39 24.76 -9.99
N PHE A 363 21.86 23.55 -9.68
CA PHE A 363 21.43 22.33 -10.35
C PHE A 363 19.92 22.08 -10.24
N LEU A 364 19.37 22.19 -9.03
CA LEU A 364 17.95 21.95 -8.77
C LEU A 364 17.07 23.09 -9.28
N LYS A 365 17.56 24.34 -9.26
CA LYS A 365 16.81 25.51 -9.76
C LYS A 365 16.42 25.35 -11.22
N GLU A 366 17.33 24.85 -12.04
CA GLU A 366 17.09 24.63 -13.47
C GLU A 366 16.24 23.40 -13.77
N ARG A 367 16.28 22.38 -12.90
CA ARG A 367 15.79 21.03 -13.23
C ARG A 367 14.58 20.56 -12.46
N ILE A 368 14.21 21.18 -11.35
CA ILE A 368 12.99 20.81 -10.63
C ILE A 368 11.77 21.31 -11.40
N HIS A 369 10.88 20.37 -11.73
CA HIS A 369 9.56 20.63 -12.28
C HIS A 369 8.51 19.82 -11.52
N TRP A 370 7.26 20.25 -11.56
CA TRP A 370 6.13 19.49 -11.04
C TRP A 370 4.94 19.52 -11.99
N ARG A 371 4.11 18.48 -11.90
CA ARG A 371 2.83 18.35 -12.61
C ARG A 371 1.78 17.80 -11.66
N ILE A 372 0.53 18.23 -11.82
CA ILE A 372 -0.59 17.76 -11.00
C ILE A 372 -1.56 17.03 -11.91
N GLN A 373 -1.86 15.78 -11.54
CA GLN A 373 -2.81 14.94 -12.27
C GLN A 373 -3.73 14.28 -11.26
N LYS A 374 -5.04 14.47 -11.44
CA LYS A 374 -6.05 13.86 -10.58
C LYS A 374 -6.22 12.36 -10.84
N THR A 375 -7.01 11.71 -10.01
CA THR A 375 -7.34 10.27 -10.15
C THR A 375 -8.12 9.95 -11.42
N ASP A 376 -8.94 10.87 -11.93
CA ASP A 376 -9.59 10.76 -13.24
C ASP A 376 -8.65 11.05 -14.43
N ALA A 377 -7.36 11.26 -14.15
CA ALA A 377 -6.30 11.66 -15.07
C ALA A 377 -6.44 13.05 -15.72
N SER A 378 -7.40 13.87 -15.28
CA SER A 378 -7.44 15.29 -15.60
C SER A 378 -6.22 16.02 -15.03
N ILE A 379 -5.72 16.99 -15.80
CA ILE A 379 -4.53 17.79 -15.44
C ILE A 379 -4.99 19.05 -14.75
N VAL A 380 -4.26 19.45 -13.70
CA VAL A 380 -4.48 20.69 -12.96
C VAL A 380 -3.23 21.54 -13.06
N GLU A 381 -3.39 22.83 -13.38
CA GLU A 381 -2.28 23.76 -13.36
C GLU A 381 -1.92 24.15 -11.93
N ALA A 382 -0.63 24.28 -11.64
CA ALA A 382 -0.16 24.59 -10.28
C ALA A 382 -0.74 25.90 -9.72
N LYS A 383 -1.04 26.88 -10.58
CA LYS A 383 -1.65 28.16 -10.18
C LYS A 383 -3.07 28.00 -9.65
N ASP A 384 -3.73 26.93 -10.07
CA ASP A 384 -5.12 26.63 -9.73
C ASP A 384 -5.20 25.80 -8.45
N VAL A 385 -4.06 25.39 -7.85
CA VAL A 385 -4.03 24.69 -6.56
C VAL A 385 -3.85 25.70 -5.42
N LYS A 386 -4.86 25.82 -4.56
CA LYS A 386 -4.90 26.71 -3.40
C LYS A 386 -3.87 26.28 -2.36
N GLU A 387 -3.16 27.27 -1.82
CA GLU A 387 -2.11 27.08 -0.81
C GLU A 387 -1.01 26.09 -1.26
N LEU A 388 -0.82 25.93 -2.58
CA LEU A 388 0.27 25.12 -3.09
C LEU A 388 1.61 25.82 -2.79
N GLU A 389 2.44 25.15 -1.99
CA GLU A 389 3.82 25.53 -1.79
C GLU A 389 4.74 24.32 -1.97
N VAL A 390 5.54 24.35 -3.03
CA VAL A 390 6.66 23.45 -3.27
C VAL A 390 7.93 24.15 -2.82
N ALA A 391 8.58 23.62 -1.79
CA ALA A 391 9.78 24.19 -1.18
C ALA A 391 10.91 23.16 -1.14
N VAL A 392 12.12 23.58 -1.48
CA VAL A 392 13.31 22.73 -1.32
C VAL A 392 13.98 23.03 0.01
N MET A 393 14.34 21.97 0.74
CA MET A 393 15.06 22.07 2.00
C MET A 393 16.21 21.07 2.07
N SER A 394 17.20 21.40 2.89
CA SER A 394 18.28 20.48 3.23
C SER A 394 18.56 20.46 4.72
N VAL A 395 18.96 19.32 5.26
CA VAL A 395 19.31 19.14 6.68
C VAL A 395 20.68 18.48 6.79
N GLU A 396 21.54 19.00 7.67
CA GLU A 396 22.78 18.32 8.02
C GLU A 396 22.51 17.22 9.04
N MET A 397 23.09 16.06 8.77
CA MET A 397 22.86 14.83 9.51
C MET A 397 24.19 14.24 9.94
N GLU A 398 24.23 13.69 11.15
CA GLU A 398 25.37 12.95 11.69
C GLU A 398 24.96 11.49 11.97
N TYR A 399 25.83 10.54 11.65
CA TYR A 399 25.61 9.13 11.95
C TYR A 399 25.89 8.81 13.41
N VAL A 400 24.87 8.37 14.13
CA VAL A 400 24.98 7.92 15.52
C VAL A 400 25.06 6.39 15.54
N ALA A 401 26.28 5.87 15.74
CA ALA A 401 26.58 4.44 15.67
C ALA A 401 25.74 3.60 16.65
N GLU A 402 25.52 4.11 17.87
CA GLU A 402 24.73 3.44 18.91
C GLU A 402 23.29 3.15 18.46
N HIS A 403 22.66 4.10 17.77
CA HIS A 403 21.29 3.96 17.27
C HIS A 403 21.23 3.42 15.84
N ARG A 404 22.39 3.20 15.22
CA ARG A 404 22.53 2.84 13.80
C ARG A 404 21.70 3.75 12.88
N ALA A 405 21.61 5.03 13.23
CA ALA A 405 20.70 5.99 12.61
C ALA A 405 21.37 7.35 12.43
N TYR A 406 20.86 8.14 11.48
CA TYR A 406 21.27 9.53 11.31
C TYR A 406 20.42 10.45 12.17
N LYS A 407 21.06 11.42 12.81
CA LYS A 407 20.42 12.47 13.61
C LYS A 407 20.65 13.83 12.95
N ALA A 408 19.61 14.66 12.88
CA ALA A 408 19.76 16.04 12.44
C ALA A 408 20.60 16.82 13.45
N ILE A 409 21.63 17.51 12.97
CA ILE A 409 22.52 18.34 13.80
C ILE A 409 22.27 19.83 13.64
N ALA A 410 21.44 20.22 12.67
CA ALA A 410 21.03 21.59 12.43
C ALA A 410 19.53 21.67 12.07
N ARG A 411 18.97 22.88 12.17
CA ARG A 411 17.63 23.14 11.61
C ARG A 411 17.67 23.04 10.08
N PRO A 412 16.55 22.66 9.42
CA PRO A 412 16.48 22.67 7.98
C PRO A 412 16.82 24.02 7.37
N SER A 413 17.74 24.04 6.41
CA SER A 413 17.97 25.17 5.52
C SER A 413 16.89 25.17 4.44
N HIS A 414 16.27 26.31 4.18
CA HIS A 414 15.29 26.48 3.11
C HIS A 414 15.92 27.21 1.93
N HIS A 415 15.75 26.64 0.73
CA HIS A 415 16.36 27.13 -0.51
C HIS A 415 15.25 27.67 -1.43
N ALA A 416 14.61 28.77 -1.01
CA ALA A 416 13.45 29.33 -1.70
C ALA A 416 13.80 29.78 -3.13
N GLU A 417 15.05 30.19 -3.37
CA GLU A 417 15.61 30.57 -4.67
C GLU A 417 15.52 29.48 -5.75
N ILE A 418 15.35 28.21 -5.37
CA ILE A 418 15.22 27.07 -6.29
C ILE A 418 13.82 27.05 -6.95
N THR A 419 12.79 27.41 -6.19
CA THR A 419 11.38 27.35 -6.61
C THR A 419 10.75 28.71 -6.82
N ASN A 420 11.39 29.78 -6.35
CA ASN A 420 10.89 31.14 -6.48
C ASN A 420 10.64 31.51 -7.94
N GLY A 421 9.51 32.17 -8.21
CA GLY A 421 9.07 32.53 -9.55
C GLY A 421 8.38 31.40 -10.34
N LYS A 422 8.39 30.16 -9.86
CA LYS A 422 7.59 29.06 -10.44
C LYS A 422 6.20 29.02 -9.80
N SER A 423 5.18 28.67 -10.58
CA SER A 423 3.80 28.60 -10.09
C SER A 423 3.62 27.53 -9.01
N GLY A 424 3.18 27.93 -7.80
CA GLY A 424 3.11 27.06 -6.63
C GLY A 424 4.46 26.83 -5.93
N GLY A 425 5.53 27.50 -6.36
CA GLY A 425 6.83 27.45 -5.71
C GLY A 425 6.91 28.38 -4.49
N ARG A 426 7.76 28.02 -3.52
CA ARG A 426 8.04 28.88 -2.36
C ARG A 426 8.64 30.21 -2.80
N LYS A 427 8.07 31.30 -2.29
CA LYS A 427 8.55 32.67 -2.51
C LYS A 427 9.75 32.98 -1.60
N LEU A 428 10.60 33.90 -2.04
CA LEU A 428 11.73 34.44 -1.26
C LEU A 428 11.27 35.11 0.03
#